data_AF-A0A3R9T8F1-F1
#
_entry.id   AF-A0A3R9T8F1-F1
#
_cell.length_a   1.000
_cell.length_b   1.000
_cell.length_c   1.000
_cell.angle_alpha   90.00
_cell.angle_beta   90.00
_cell.angle_gamma   90.00
#
_symmetry.space_group_name_H-M   'P 1'
#
loop_
_entity.id
_entity.type
_entity.pdbx_description
1 polymer ?
#
loop_
_entity_poly.entity_id
_entity_poly.type
_entity_poly.pdbx_seq_one_letter_code
_entity_poly.pdbx_strand_id
1 'polypeptide(L)'
;MSSFDEIQNREAGLHKKLSAKQMGMIAIGGAIGTGLFMGSKFAISFAGPAVIVSYAIGGLIAFALMACLAEMTVQHPTSGSFGAYAEHYINPLAGFLVRYCYWACIVLAVGTEITAVADYMKLWFPNVGSWVWIGFFSLTLLVVNAYSVKAFGLVEYWFSTIKVFAIIVFILLSIGILTQSNQGMTQVVTHLSGHGGFFPNGFSGVWIGVIISIFSYLSIEMIAVAAGEAKDPEK
;
A
#
# COMPACT_ATOMS: atom_id res chain seq x y z
N MET A 1 -8.06 20.52 26.61
CA MET A 1 -7.30 19.66 25.69
C MET A 1 -6.52 18.69 26.54
N SER A 2 -6.59 17.39 26.28
CA SER A 2 -5.76 16.41 26.98
C SER A 2 -4.29 16.68 26.67
N SER A 3 -3.42 16.58 27.67
CA SER A 3 -1.97 16.65 27.42
C SER A 3 -1.57 15.49 26.50
N PHE A 4 -0.57 15.69 25.62
CA PHE A 4 -0.02 14.58 24.83
C PHE A 4 0.45 13.42 25.72
N ASP A 5 0.93 13.73 26.93
CA ASP A 5 1.34 12.73 27.92
C ASP A 5 0.19 11.82 28.36
N GLU A 6 -1.04 12.36 28.47
CA GLU A 6 -2.23 11.57 28.82
C GLU A 6 -2.62 10.62 27.69
N ILE A 7 -2.52 11.08 26.44
CA ILE A 7 -2.77 10.25 25.26
C ILE A 7 -1.69 9.16 25.16
N GLN A 8 -0.42 9.52 25.34
CA GLN A 8 0.70 8.57 25.31
C GLN A 8 0.58 7.50 26.39
N ASN A 9 0.18 7.86 27.61
CA ASN A 9 -0.04 6.91 28.69
C ASN A 9 -1.18 5.92 28.40
N ARG A 10 -2.22 6.34 27.67
CA ARG A 10 -3.31 5.44 27.23
C ARG A 10 -2.85 4.43 26.17
N GLU A 11 -1.86 4.81 25.36
CA GLU A 11 -1.28 3.97 24.30
C GLU A 11 -0.05 3.17 24.79
N ALA A 12 0.30 3.27 26.08
CA ALA A 12 1.43 2.57 26.67
C ALA A 12 1.12 1.07 26.87
N GLY A 13 2.05 0.21 26.46
CA GLY A 13 1.90 -1.26 26.55
C GLY A 13 2.56 -2.03 25.39
N LEU A 14 2.93 -1.32 24.32
CA LEU A 14 3.59 -1.90 23.16
C LEU A 14 5.10 -2.04 23.37
N HIS A 15 5.66 -3.19 22.98
CA HIS A 15 7.08 -3.48 23.13
C HIS A 15 7.89 -2.94 21.95
N LYS A 16 8.70 -1.90 22.19
CA LYS A 16 9.64 -1.32 21.21
C LYS A 16 10.71 -2.32 20.77
N LYS A 17 10.44 -3.13 19.74
CA LYS A 17 11.32 -4.25 19.31
C LYS A 17 11.63 -4.29 17.81
N LEU A 18 11.03 -3.42 16.99
CA LEU A 18 11.26 -3.42 15.55
C LEU A 18 12.51 -2.62 15.17
N SER A 19 13.38 -3.21 14.36
CA SER A 19 14.53 -2.51 13.78
C SER A 19 14.12 -1.64 12.59
N ALA A 20 14.88 -0.58 12.29
CA ALA A 20 14.64 0.29 11.14
C ALA A 20 14.54 -0.48 9.81
N LYS A 21 15.36 -1.52 9.64
CA LYS A 21 15.31 -2.39 8.45
C LYS A 21 14.02 -3.19 8.36
N GLN A 22 13.50 -3.69 9.49
CA GLN A 22 12.22 -4.40 9.53
C GLN A 22 11.06 -3.44 9.24
N MET A 23 11.06 -2.23 9.84
CA MET A 23 10.03 -1.22 9.59
C MET A 23 10.00 -0.79 8.12
N GLY A 24 11.16 -0.51 7.52
CA GLY A 24 11.25 -0.16 6.10
C GLY A 24 10.75 -1.29 5.18
N MET A 25 11.05 -2.55 5.52
CA MET A 25 10.59 -3.69 4.73
C MET A 25 9.12 -4.02 4.91
N ILE A 26 8.55 -3.82 6.10
CA ILE A 26 7.09 -3.92 6.33
C ILE A 26 6.38 -2.86 5.49
N ALA A 27 6.90 -1.64 5.45
CA ALA A 27 6.31 -0.56 4.67
C ALA A 27 6.39 -0.79 3.16
N ILE A 28 7.55 -1.22 2.65
CA ILE A 28 7.71 -1.62 1.25
C ILE A 28 6.79 -2.82 0.95
N GLY A 29 6.71 -3.78 1.87
CA GLY A 29 5.89 -4.98 1.75
C GLY A 29 4.40 -4.72 1.68
N GLY A 30 3.92 -3.79 2.50
CA GLY A 30 2.54 -3.32 2.52
C GLY A 30 2.21 -2.48 1.28
N ALA A 31 3.11 -1.57 0.89
CA ALA A 31 2.89 -0.74 -0.31
C ALA A 31 2.92 -1.58 -1.60
N ILE A 32 3.82 -2.56 -1.69
CA ILE A 32 3.91 -3.49 -2.81
C ILE A 32 2.93 -4.64 -2.57
N GLY A 33 1.66 -4.36 -2.82
CA GLY A 33 0.56 -5.29 -2.62
C GLY A 33 -0.45 -5.29 -3.76
N THR A 34 -1.70 -5.54 -3.40
CA THR A 34 -2.81 -5.57 -4.34
C THR A 34 -3.10 -4.22 -4.96
N GLY A 35 -2.75 -3.12 -4.28
CA GLY A 35 -2.74 -1.78 -4.87
C GLY A 35 -1.87 -1.71 -6.12
N LEU A 36 -0.58 -2.09 -6.04
CA LEU A 36 0.28 -2.08 -7.21
C LEU A 36 -0.13 -3.11 -8.27
N PHE A 37 -0.41 -4.37 -7.90
CA PHE A 37 -0.66 -5.41 -8.91
C PHE A 37 -2.08 -5.37 -9.49
N MET A 38 -3.10 -5.43 -8.63
CA MET A 38 -4.50 -5.41 -9.07
C MET A 38 -4.97 -3.97 -9.33
N GLY A 39 -4.59 -3.02 -8.49
CA GLY A 39 -4.94 -1.61 -8.67
C GLY A 39 -4.34 -1.01 -9.95
N SER A 40 -3.10 -1.36 -10.34
CA SER A 40 -2.57 -0.93 -11.64
C SER A 40 -3.39 -1.43 -12.82
N LYS A 41 -3.93 -2.65 -12.77
CA LYS A 41 -4.81 -3.16 -13.82
C LYS A 41 -6.03 -2.25 -14.01
N PHE A 42 -6.67 -1.85 -12.91
CA PHE A 42 -7.80 -0.92 -12.96
C PHE A 42 -7.38 0.50 -13.37
N ALA A 43 -6.29 1.03 -12.80
CA ALA A 43 -5.79 2.35 -13.12
C ALA A 43 -5.41 2.47 -14.61
N ILE A 44 -4.79 1.43 -15.19
CA ILE A 44 -4.49 1.35 -16.62
C ILE A 44 -5.77 1.29 -17.45
N SER A 45 -6.80 0.54 -17.03
CA SER A 45 -8.05 0.48 -17.81
C SER A 45 -8.77 1.84 -17.87
N PHE A 46 -8.63 2.67 -16.84
CA PHE A 46 -9.23 4.01 -16.80
C PHE A 46 -8.34 5.10 -17.42
N ALA A 47 -7.04 5.12 -17.12
CA ALA A 47 -6.15 6.20 -17.57
C ALA A 47 -5.43 5.88 -18.90
N GLY A 48 -5.39 4.60 -19.30
CA GLY A 48 -4.58 4.15 -20.43
C GLY A 48 -3.09 4.41 -20.19
N PRO A 49 -2.32 4.78 -21.23
CA PRO A 49 -0.90 5.14 -21.12
C PRO A 49 -0.63 6.28 -20.12
N ALA A 50 -1.56 7.21 -19.96
CA ALA A 50 -1.48 8.31 -18.99
C ALA A 50 -1.59 7.87 -17.52
N VAL A 51 -1.69 6.56 -17.23
CA VAL A 51 -1.58 6.03 -15.86
C VAL A 51 -0.29 6.47 -15.16
N ILE A 52 0.81 6.68 -15.91
CA ILE A 52 2.09 7.14 -15.35
C ILE A 52 1.91 8.53 -14.72
N VAL A 53 1.15 9.41 -15.36
CA VAL A 53 0.81 10.74 -14.82
C VAL A 53 -0.05 10.60 -13.56
N SER A 54 -0.97 9.63 -13.57
CA SER A 54 -1.83 9.35 -12.41
C SER A 54 -1.00 8.94 -11.18
N TYR A 55 -0.07 8.00 -11.35
CA TYR A 55 0.83 7.57 -10.28
C TYR A 55 1.82 8.66 -9.85
N ALA A 56 2.29 9.51 -10.77
CA ALA A 56 3.14 10.64 -10.41
C ALA A 56 2.41 11.65 -9.50
N ILE A 57 1.16 11.99 -9.83
CA ILE A 57 0.33 12.88 -9.00
C ILE A 57 -0.01 12.21 -7.66
N GLY A 58 -0.46 10.95 -7.68
CA GLY A 58 -0.78 10.21 -6.46
C GLY A 58 0.43 10.06 -5.54
N GLY A 59 1.60 9.79 -6.11
CA GLY A 59 2.86 9.70 -5.38
C GLY A 59 3.30 11.02 -4.77
N LEU A 60 3.09 12.15 -5.47
CA LEU A 60 3.36 13.48 -4.93
C LEU A 60 2.44 13.79 -3.74
N ILE A 61 1.14 13.47 -3.85
CA ILE A 61 0.18 13.62 -2.75
C ILE A 61 0.61 12.77 -1.55
N ALA A 62 0.91 11.49 -1.78
CA ALA A 62 1.36 10.57 -0.73
C ALA A 62 2.66 11.06 -0.07
N PHE A 63 3.62 11.53 -0.87
CA PHE A 63 4.88 12.08 -0.38
C PHE A 63 4.66 13.31 0.51
N ALA A 64 3.82 14.27 0.08
CA ALA A 64 3.51 15.46 0.87
C ALA A 64 2.83 15.09 2.21
N LEU A 65 1.88 14.15 2.18
CA LEU A 65 1.22 13.65 3.40
C LEU A 65 2.22 12.99 4.35
N MET A 66 3.11 12.15 3.84
CA MET A 66 4.13 11.48 4.66
C MET A 66 5.16 12.46 5.22
N ALA A 67 5.51 13.52 4.49
CA ALA A 67 6.40 14.57 4.99
C ALA A 67 5.78 15.30 6.19
N CYS A 68 4.52 15.73 6.08
CA CYS A 68 3.80 16.33 7.20
C CYS A 68 3.67 15.37 8.39
N LEU A 69 3.36 14.10 8.11
CA LEU A 69 3.22 13.08 9.17
C LEU A 69 4.54 12.79 9.88
N ALA A 70 5.66 12.82 9.15
CA ALA A 70 6.99 12.65 9.73
C ALA A 70 7.34 13.81 10.67
N GLU A 71 7.10 15.07 10.27
CA GLU A 71 7.33 16.24 11.13
C GLU A 71 6.54 16.14 12.45
N MET A 72 5.26 15.77 12.37
CA MET A 72 4.41 15.58 13.56
C MET A 72 4.90 14.42 14.43
N THR A 73 5.41 13.35 13.82
CA THR A 73 5.91 12.17 14.54
C THR A 73 7.23 12.42 15.26
N VAL A 74 8.11 13.23 14.68
CA VAL A 74 9.33 13.68 15.37
C VAL A 74 8.98 14.60 16.54
N GLN A 75 8.00 15.50 16.37
CA GLN A 75 7.59 16.42 17.44
C GLN A 75 6.84 15.71 18.58
N HIS A 76 6.00 14.73 18.26
CA HIS A 76 5.15 14.01 19.19
C HIS A 76 5.23 12.50 18.93
N PRO A 77 6.29 11.80 19.38
CA PRO A 77 6.49 10.38 19.12
C PRO A 77 5.49 9.55 19.94
N THR A 78 4.35 9.23 19.34
CA THR A 78 3.28 8.43 19.93
C THR A 78 2.84 7.31 18.99
N SER A 79 2.59 6.13 19.55
CA SER A 79 2.05 4.97 18.82
C SER A 79 0.66 5.22 18.25
N GLY A 80 -0.10 6.17 18.81
CA GLY A 80 -1.41 6.57 18.30
C GLY A 80 -1.36 7.35 16.98
N SER A 81 -0.17 7.79 16.53
CA SER A 81 0.10 8.46 15.25
C SER A 81 -0.93 9.55 14.89
N PHE A 82 -1.37 9.60 13.63
CA PHE A 82 -2.33 10.59 13.11
C PHE A 82 -3.67 10.64 13.86
N GLY A 83 -4.09 9.55 14.52
CA GLY A 83 -5.27 9.55 15.39
C GLY A 83 -5.06 10.37 16.66
N ALA A 84 -3.89 10.23 17.29
CA ALA A 84 -3.49 11.04 18.44
C ALA A 84 -3.29 12.51 18.05
N TYR A 85 -2.73 12.77 16.86
CA TYR A 85 -2.55 14.13 16.36
C TYR A 85 -3.91 14.83 16.14
N ALA A 86 -4.88 14.16 15.52
CA ALA A 86 -6.22 14.72 15.35
C ALA A 86 -6.93 14.97 16.69
N GLU A 87 -6.76 14.08 17.67
CA GLU A 87 -7.28 14.25 19.04
C GLU A 87 -6.72 15.51 19.72
N HIS A 88 -5.41 15.71 19.62
CA HIS A 88 -4.72 16.81 20.28
C HIS A 88 -4.93 18.15 19.58
N TYR A 89 -4.72 18.23 18.27
CA TYR A 89 -4.73 19.50 17.53
C TYR A 89 -6.12 19.98 17.13
N ILE A 90 -7.12 19.10 17.06
CA ILE A 90 -8.48 19.44 16.62
C ILE A 90 -9.45 19.28 17.78
N ASN A 91 -9.80 18.04 18.14
CA ASN A 91 -10.63 17.69 19.30
C ASN A 91 -10.76 16.15 19.44
N PRO A 92 -11.25 15.64 20.58
CA PRO A 92 -11.43 14.20 20.79
C PRO A 92 -12.31 13.49 19.76
N LEU A 93 -13.34 14.17 19.22
CA LEU A 93 -14.21 13.58 18.20
C LEU A 93 -13.45 13.37 16.88
N ALA A 94 -12.62 14.32 16.46
CA ALA A 94 -11.77 14.19 15.28
C ALA A 94 -10.79 13.03 15.44
N GLY A 95 -10.16 12.91 16.62
CA GLY A 95 -9.31 11.77 16.95
C GLY A 95 -10.02 10.42 16.88
N PHE A 96 -11.27 10.34 17.35
CA PHE A 96 -12.09 9.14 17.24
C PHE A 96 -12.45 8.81 15.77
N LEU A 97 -12.94 9.80 15.02
CA LEU A 97 -13.36 9.63 13.63
C LEU A 97 -12.19 9.19 12.75
N VAL A 98 -11.01 9.79 12.91
CA VAL A 98 -9.82 9.45 12.13
C VAL A 98 -9.38 8.00 12.39
N ARG A 99 -9.34 7.56 13.67
CA ARG A 99 -9.01 6.16 14.01
C ARG A 99 -10.04 5.19 13.42
N TYR A 100 -11.33 5.52 13.49
CA TYR A 100 -12.38 4.67 12.95
C TYR A 100 -12.35 4.61 11.41
N CYS A 101 -12.15 5.74 10.74
CA CYS A 101 -11.97 5.79 9.28
C CYS A 101 -10.76 4.95 8.85
N TYR A 102 -9.64 5.05 9.57
CA TYR A 102 -8.47 4.23 9.30
C TYR A 102 -8.76 2.74 9.48
N TRP A 103 -9.38 2.34 10.59
CA TRP A 103 -9.79 0.95 10.82
C TRP A 103 -10.70 0.44 9.69
N ALA A 104 -11.69 1.23 9.28
CA ALA A 104 -12.59 0.87 8.18
C ALA A 104 -11.83 0.72 6.85
N CYS A 105 -10.88 1.62 6.55
CA CYS A 105 -10.01 1.50 5.38
C CYS A 105 -9.20 0.19 5.40
N ILE A 106 -8.63 -0.19 6.55
CA ILE A 106 -7.88 -1.44 6.69
C ILE A 106 -8.79 -2.67 6.50
N VAL A 107 -10.01 -2.66 7.05
CA VAL A 107 -10.99 -3.75 6.82
C VAL A 107 -11.30 -3.92 5.33
N LEU A 108 -11.52 -2.81 4.61
CA LEU A 108 -11.77 -2.83 3.17
C LEU A 108 -10.53 -3.27 2.37
N ALA A 109 -9.33 -2.87 2.79
CA ALA A 109 -8.07 -3.28 2.18
C ALA A 109 -7.88 -4.80 2.29
N VAL A 110 -8.07 -5.38 3.48
CA VAL A 110 -7.99 -6.84 3.67
C VAL A 110 -9.00 -7.59 2.81
N GLY A 111 -10.24 -7.10 2.69
CA GLY A 111 -11.23 -7.68 1.78
C GLY A 111 -10.82 -7.62 0.31
N THR A 112 -10.19 -6.51 -0.10
CA THR A 112 -9.62 -6.33 -1.44
C THR A 112 -8.48 -7.32 -1.70
N GLU A 113 -7.64 -7.58 -0.69
CA GLU A 113 -6.55 -8.55 -0.81
C GLU A 113 -7.04 -9.98 -1.03
N ILE A 114 -8.01 -10.42 -0.24
CA ILE A 114 -8.60 -11.75 -0.36
C ILE A 114 -9.27 -11.93 -1.72
N THR A 115 -9.93 -10.88 -2.22
CA THR A 115 -10.57 -10.88 -3.55
C THR A 115 -9.52 -10.99 -4.66
N ALA A 116 -8.42 -10.24 -4.57
CA ALA A 116 -7.34 -10.30 -5.54
C ALA A 116 -6.70 -11.69 -5.62
N VAL A 117 -6.47 -12.34 -4.46
CA VAL A 117 -5.94 -13.71 -4.43
C VAL A 117 -6.89 -14.67 -5.13
N ALA A 118 -8.19 -14.57 -4.90
CA ALA A 118 -9.17 -15.41 -5.58
C ALA A 118 -9.17 -15.21 -7.11
N ASP A 119 -8.98 -13.97 -7.58
CA ASP A 119 -8.86 -13.67 -9.00
C ASP A 119 -7.55 -14.21 -9.60
N TYR A 120 -6.43 -14.14 -8.87
CA TYR A 120 -5.18 -14.75 -9.31
C TYR A 120 -5.28 -16.27 -9.38
N MET A 121 -5.92 -16.92 -8.40
CA MET A 121 -6.06 -18.38 -8.39
C MET A 121 -6.83 -18.93 -9.60
N LYS A 122 -7.74 -18.14 -10.18
CA LYS A 122 -8.43 -18.50 -11.43
C LYS A 122 -7.50 -18.62 -12.64
N LEU A 123 -6.33 -17.98 -12.62
CA LEU A 123 -5.35 -18.12 -13.70
C LEU A 123 -4.82 -19.56 -13.81
N TRP A 124 -4.69 -20.25 -12.68
CA TRP A 124 -4.22 -21.64 -12.62
C TRP A 124 -5.37 -22.65 -12.50
N PHE A 125 -6.43 -22.28 -11.78
CA PHE A 125 -7.58 -23.13 -11.48
C PHE A 125 -8.89 -22.46 -11.91
N PRO A 126 -9.13 -22.28 -13.21
CA PRO A 126 -10.27 -21.52 -13.72
C PRO A 126 -11.63 -22.15 -13.39
N ASN A 127 -11.67 -23.48 -13.16
CA ASN A 127 -12.89 -24.21 -12.87
C ASN A 127 -13.30 -24.15 -11.38
N VAL A 128 -12.45 -23.62 -10.50
CA VAL A 128 -12.73 -23.52 -9.07
C VAL A 128 -13.34 -22.15 -8.76
N GLY A 129 -14.52 -22.13 -8.15
CA GLY A 129 -15.23 -20.88 -7.82
C GLY A 129 -14.45 -20.01 -6.82
N SER A 130 -14.50 -18.69 -6.98
CA SER A 130 -13.79 -17.71 -6.12
C SER A 130 -14.06 -17.91 -4.63
N TRP A 131 -15.27 -18.31 -4.24
CA TRP A 131 -15.66 -18.47 -2.85
C TRP A 131 -14.81 -19.50 -2.10
N VAL A 132 -14.32 -20.54 -2.80
CA VAL A 132 -13.42 -21.56 -2.23
C VAL A 132 -12.09 -20.91 -1.84
N TRP A 133 -11.50 -20.12 -2.75
CA TRP A 133 -10.25 -19.42 -2.50
C TRP A 133 -10.39 -18.35 -1.42
N ILE A 134 -11.47 -17.56 -1.47
CA ILE A 134 -11.79 -16.56 -0.45
C ILE A 134 -11.86 -17.23 0.93
N GLY A 135 -12.64 -18.31 1.07
CA GLY A 135 -12.79 -19.04 2.34
C GLY A 135 -11.47 -19.64 2.83
N PHE A 136 -10.72 -20.30 1.94
CA PHE A 136 -9.45 -20.94 2.27
C PHE A 136 -8.38 -19.94 2.75
N PHE A 137 -8.16 -18.86 2.01
CA PHE A 137 -7.15 -17.86 2.39
C PHE A 137 -7.58 -17.04 3.62
N SER A 138 -8.88 -16.73 3.76
CA SER A 138 -9.40 -16.07 4.97
C SER A 138 -9.17 -16.92 6.21
N LEU A 139 -9.50 -18.22 6.16
CA LEU A 139 -9.28 -19.14 7.27
C LEU A 139 -7.78 -19.27 7.58
N THR A 140 -6.95 -19.37 6.55
CA THR A 140 -5.49 -19.44 6.72
C THR A 140 -4.95 -18.19 7.40
N LEU A 141 -5.38 -17.00 6.99
CA LEU A 141 -4.98 -15.73 7.63
C LEU A 141 -5.42 -15.68 9.09
N LEU A 142 -6.64 -16.11 9.41
CA LEU A 142 -7.11 -16.18 10.80
C LEU A 142 -6.27 -17.13 11.65
N VAL A 143 -5.93 -18.31 11.13
CA VAL A 143 -5.08 -19.28 11.83
C VAL A 143 -3.67 -18.72 12.04
N VAL A 144 -3.07 -18.11 11.01
CA VAL A 144 -1.73 -17.49 11.13
C VAL A 144 -1.75 -16.37 12.16
N ASN A 145 -2.78 -15.52 12.16
CA ASN A 145 -2.93 -14.43 13.11
C ASN A 145 -3.07 -14.93 14.56
N ALA A 146 -3.71 -16.08 14.78
CA ALA A 146 -3.89 -16.67 16.10
C ALA A 146 -2.61 -17.28 16.70
N TYR A 147 -1.62 -17.68 15.90
CA TYR A 147 -0.47 -18.49 16.38
C TYR A 147 0.76 -17.69 16.81
N SER A 148 1.25 -16.70 16.05
CA SER A 148 2.49 -16.00 16.45
C SER A 148 2.77 -14.71 15.67
N VAL A 149 2.73 -13.59 16.39
CA VAL A 149 3.06 -12.24 15.88
C VAL A 149 4.55 -12.11 15.49
N LYS A 150 5.45 -12.92 16.07
CA LYS A 150 6.90 -12.87 15.75
C LYS A 150 7.24 -13.55 14.43
N ALA A 151 6.50 -14.58 14.02
CA ALA A 151 6.71 -15.24 12.74
C ALA A 151 6.31 -14.33 11.58
N PHE A 152 5.30 -13.50 11.78
CA PHE A 152 4.73 -12.60 10.78
C PHE A 152 5.77 -11.66 10.15
N GLY A 153 6.52 -10.90 10.97
CA GLY A 153 7.47 -9.91 10.46
C GLY A 153 8.64 -10.52 9.67
N LEU A 154 9.02 -11.77 9.93
CA LEU A 154 10.05 -12.47 9.15
C LEU A 154 9.51 -13.00 7.82
N VAL A 155 8.29 -13.55 7.83
CA VAL A 155 7.60 -14.00 6.60
C VAL A 155 7.37 -12.82 5.66
N GLU A 156 6.89 -11.70 6.20
CA GLU A 156 6.63 -10.48 5.42
C GLU A 156 7.91 -9.91 4.81
N TYR A 157 9.02 -9.90 5.55
CA TYR A 157 10.32 -9.52 5.01
C TYR A 157 10.72 -10.34 3.77
N TRP A 158 10.63 -11.67 3.88
CA TRP A 158 11.00 -12.57 2.77
C TRP A 158 10.05 -12.44 1.58
N PHE A 159 8.74 -12.40 1.82
CA PHE A 159 7.76 -12.22 0.75
C PHE A 159 7.91 -10.87 0.05
N SER A 160 8.17 -9.80 0.78
CA SER A 160 8.42 -8.49 0.20
C SER A 160 9.68 -8.48 -0.66
N THR A 161 10.74 -9.18 -0.21
CA THR A 161 11.97 -9.35 -0.98
C THR A 161 11.69 -10.08 -2.30
N ILE A 162 10.91 -11.16 -2.28
CA ILE A 162 10.50 -11.89 -3.49
C ILE A 162 9.69 -10.99 -4.43
N LYS A 163 8.73 -10.22 -3.91
CA LYS A 163 7.90 -9.30 -4.71
C LYS A 163 8.76 -8.26 -5.43
N VAL A 164 9.68 -7.60 -4.71
CA VAL A 164 10.58 -6.59 -5.30
C VAL A 164 11.45 -7.21 -6.37
N PHE A 165 12.05 -8.36 -6.09
CA PHE A 165 12.87 -9.09 -7.07
C PHE A 165 12.07 -9.46 -8.32
N ALA A 166 10.83 -9.95 -8.16
CA ALA A 166 9.96 -10.29 -9.28
C ALA A 166 9.64 -9.08 -10.17
N ILE A 167 9.41 -7.90 -9.58
CA ILE A 167 9.19 -6.65 -10.32
C ILE A 167 10.43 -6.27 -11.12
N ILE A 168 11.62 -6.33 -10.51
CA ILE A 168 12.88 -6.00 -11.18
C ILE A 168 13.10 -6.93 -12.38
N VAL A 169 12.95 -8.25 -12.17
CA VAL A 169 13.08 -9.24 -13.26
C VAL A 169 12.07 -8.98 -14.37
N PHE A 170 10.80 -8.72 -14.02
CA PHE A 170 9.75 -8.42 -14.98
C PHE A 170 10.08 -7.18 -15.83
N ILE A 171 10.58 -6.10 -15.21
CA ILE A 171 10.98 -4.88 -15.92
C ILE A 171 12.16 -5.16 -16.86
N LEU A 172 13.20 -5.85 -16.39
CA LEU A 172 14.38 -6.17 -17.20
C LEU A 172 14.03 -7.06 -18.40
N LEU A 173 13.21 -8.08 -18.19
CA LEU A 173 12.72 -8.95 -19.27
C LEU A 173 11.88 -8.16 -20.27
N SER A 174 10.99 -7.29 -19.79
CA SER A 174 10.17 -6.43 -20.65
C SER A 174 11.04 -5.51 -21.51
N ILE A 175 12.03 -4.83 -20.93
CA ILE A 175 12.99 -3.99 -21.68
C ILE A 175 13.78 -4.84 -22.70
N GLY A 176 14.26 -6.02 -22.30
CA GLY A 176 15.01 -6.91 -23.19
C GLY A 176 14.20 -7.36 -24.41
N ILE A 177 12.94 -7.74 -24.21
CA ILE A 177 12.03 -8.13 -25.30
C ILE A 177 11.73 -6.94 -26.22
N LEU A 178 11.51 -5.76 -25.65
CA LEU A 178 11.18 -4.54 -26.40
C LEU A 178 12.34 -3.98 -27.22
N THR A 179 13.59 -4.21 -26.78
CA THR A 179 14.80 -3.70 -27.44
C THR A 179 15.42 -4.68 -28.46
N GLN A 180 15.08 -5.98 -28.42
CA GLN A 180 15.63 -6.98 -29.33
C GLN A 180 15.08 -6.96 -30.76
N SER A 181 13.92 -6.33 -31.01
CA SER A 181 13.32 -6.31 -32.35
C SER A 181 12.82 -4.93 -32.74
N ASN A 182 13.02 -4.52 -34.00
CA ASN A 182 12.41 -3.31 -34.56
C ASN A 182 10.86 -3.35 -34.44
N GLN A 183 10.27 -4.55 -34.44
CA GLN A 183 8.85 -4.76 -34.20
C GLN A 183 8.45 -4.39 -32.75
N GLY A 184 9.31 -4.64 -31.76
CA GLY A 184 9.09 -4.27 -30.36
C GLY A 184 8.92 -2.77 -30.16
N MET A 185 9.79 -1.95 -30.78
CA MET A 185 9.65 -0.49 -30.74
C MET A 185 8.36 -0.01 -31.42
N THR A 186 8.00 -0.59 -32.58
CA THR A 186 6.73 -0.24 -33.24
C THR A 186 5.52 -0.62 -32.38
N GLN A 187 5.55 -1.78 -31.70
CA GLN A 187 4.48 -2.19 -30.80
C GLN A 187 4.36 -1.27 -29.58
N VAL A 188 5.47 -0.81 -28.99
CA VAL A 188 5.43 0.17 -27.89
C VAL A 188 4.74 1.46 -28.32
N VAL A 189 5.11 2.01 -29.48
CA VAL A 189 4.45 3.20 -30.01
C VAL A 189 2.96 2.94 -30.24
N THR A 190 2.60 1.78 -30.82
CA THR A 190 1.21 1.42 -31.09
C THR A 190 0.39 1.24 -29.81
N HIS A 191 0.97 0.70 -28.74
CA HIS A 191 0.31 0.55 -27.44
C HIS A 191 0.24 1.86 -26.65
N LEU A 192 1.21 2.78 -26.83
CA LEU A 192 1.22 4.08 -26.15
C LEU A 192 0.37 5.15 -26.85
N SER A 193 0.21 5.09 -28.18
CA SER A 193 -0.49 6.12 -28.94
C SER A 193 -1.55 5.60 -29.91
N GLY A 194 -1.54 4.32 -30.26
CA GLY A 194 -2.44 3.73 -31.27
C GLY A 194 -3.87 3.50 -30.83
N HIS A 195 -4.18 3.57 -29.52
CA HIS A 195 -5.52 3.28 -28.97
C HIS A 195 -6.21 4.56 -28.45
N GLY A 196 -6.21 5.64 -29.23
CA GLY A 196 -6.76 6.95 -28.83
C GLY A 196 -5.73 7.92 -28.24
N GLY A 197 -4.44 7.70 -28.51
CA GLY A 197 -3.35 8.54 -28.00
C GLY A 197 -2.93 8.20 -26.56
N PHE A 198 -2.14 9.09 -25.96
CA PHE A 198 -1.64 8.92 -24.60
C PHE A 198 -2.74 9.13 -23.54
N PHE A 199 -3.76 9.95 -23.84
CA PHE A 199 -4.92 10.24 -22.98
C PHE A 199 -6.23 9.71 -23.61
N PRO A 200 -6.41 8.39 -23.75
CA PRO A 200 -7.55 7.83 -24.48
C PRO A 200 -8.90 8.13 -23.82
N ASN A 201 -8.92 8.28 -22.50
CA ASN A 201 -10.10 8.62 -21.70
C ASN A 201 -10.06 10.07 -21.16
N GLY A 202 -9.20 10.92 -21.72
CA GLY A 202 -9.02 12.30 -21.29
C GLY A 202 -8.52 12.46 -19.85
N PHE A 203 -8.63 13.68 -19.32
CA PHE A 203 -8.16 14.01 -17.98
C PHE A 203 -9.00 13.37 -16.86
N SER A 204 -10.28 13.08 -17.11
CA SER A 204 -11.14 12.38 -16.16
C SER A 204 -10.65 10.95 -15.89
N GLY A 205 -10.22 10.23 -16.93
CA GLY A 205 -9.61 8.90 -16.77
C GLY A 205 -8.32 8.94 -15.95
N VAL A 206 -7.48 9.95 -16.16
CA VAL A 206 -6.28 10.19 -15.35
C VAL A 206 -6.65 10.48 -13.90
N TRP A 207 -7.66 11.31 -13.66
CA TRP A 207 -8.07 11.65 -12.29
C TRP A 207 -8.62 10.43 -11.53
N ILE A 208 -9.37 9.55 -12.19
CA ILE A 208 -9.77 8.25 -11.61
C ILE A 208 -8.53 7.39 -11.32
N GLY A 209 -7.57 7.38 -12.24
CA GLY A 209 -6.28 6.72 -12.03
C GLY A 209 -5.53 7.24 -10.80
N VAL A 210 -5.59 8.56 -10.52
CA VAL A 210 -4.95 9.15 -9.32
C VAL A 210 -5.57 8.55 -8.05
N ILE A 211 -6.90 8.48 -7.98
CA ILE A 211 -7.62 7.91 -6.83
C ILE A 211 -7.21 6.45 -6.60
N ILE A 212 -7.11 5.65 -7.67
CA ILE A 212 -6.67 4.25 -7.58
C ILE A 212 -5.19 4.15 -7.20
N SER A 213 -4.34 5.06 -7.70
CA SER A 213 -2.92 5.07 -7.37
C SER A 213 -2.66 5.41 -5.89
N ILE A 214 -3.48 6.26 -5.27
CA ILE A 214 -3.39 6.56 -3.84
C ILE A 214 -3.59 5.29 -3.01
N PHE A 215 -4.52 4.42 -3.40
CA PHE A 215 -4.67 3.10 -2.78
C PHE A 215 -3.41 2.23 -2.91
N SER A 216 -2.61 2.41 -3.96
CA SER A 216 -1.33 1.70 -4.14
C SER A 216 -0.22 2.21 -3.22
N TYR A 217 -0.39 3.40 -2.65
CA TYR A 217 0.52 3.97 -1.66
C TYR A 217 0.04 3.75 -0.22
N LEU A 218 -1.11 3.11 -0.03
CA LEU A 218 -1.59 2.67 1.27
C LEU A 218 -0.57 1.70 1.88
N SER A 219 -0.36 1.78 3.18
CA SER A 219 0.67 1.10 3.99
C SER A 219 2.02 1.80 4.10
N ILE A 220 2.32 2.85 3.32
CA ILE A 220 3.53 3.66 3.56
C ILE A 220 3.42 4.37 4.92
N GLU A 221 2.19 4.72 5.32
CA GLU A 221 1.88 5.30 6.63
C GLU A 221 2.18 4.36 7.80
N MET A 222 2.28 3.05 7.58
CA MET A 222 2.66 2.12 8.64
C MET A 222 4.06 2.40 9.19
N ILE A 223 4.97 3.04 8.42
CA ILE A 223 6.24 3.53 8.97
C ILE A 223 5.98 4.54 10.09
N ALA A 224 5.07 5.49 9.84
CA ALA A 224 4.78 6.55 10.80
C ALA A 224 3.97 6.05 12.01
N VAL A 225 3.14 5.02 11.82
CA VAL A 225 2.46 4.35 12.95
C VAL A 225 3.46 3.55 13.77
N ALA A 226 4.34 2.79 13.12
CA ALA A 226 5.37 1.98 13.76
C ALA A 226 6.52 2.83 14.34
N ALA A 227 6.69 4.08 13.91
CA ALA A 227 7.71 4.98 14.42
C ALA A 227 7.59 5.20 15.94
N GLY A 228 6.37 5.23 16.49
CA GLY A 228 6.16 5.26 17.96
C GLY A 228 6.75 4.03 18.70
N GLU A 229 6.94 2.93 17.99
CA GLU A 229 7.55 1.68 18.48
C GLU A 229 9.02 1.52 18.08
N ALA A 230 9.58 2.45 17.31
CA ALA A 230 10.97 2.43 16.91
C ALA A 230 11.90 2.58 18.13
N LYS A 231 13.08 1.98 18.04
CA LYS A 231 14.14 2.13 19.05
C LYS A 231 14.66 3.58 19.12
N ASP A 232 14.70 4.26 17.97
CA ASP A 232 15.15 5.65 17.81
C ASP A 232 14.12 6.41 16.93
N PRO A 233 12.99 6.86 17.48
CA PRO A 233 11.89 7.45 16.68
C PRO A 233 12.24 8.76 15.97
N GLU A 234 13.27 9.46 16.42
CA GLU A 234 13.73 10.75 15.87
C GLU A 234 14.67 10.61 14.66
N LYS A 235 15.10 9.38 14.32
CA LYS A 235 16.07 9.08 13.26
C LYS A 235 15.48 8.21 12.16
#